data_AF-A0A2V7WI33-F1
#
_entry.id   AF-A0A2V7WI33-F1
#
_cell.length_a   1.000
_cell.length_b   1.000
_cell.length_c   1.000
_cell.angle_alpha   90.00
_cell.angle_beta   90.00
_cell.angle_gamma   90.00
#
_symmetry.space_group_name_H-M   'P 1'
#
loop_
_entity.id
_entity.type
_entity.pdbx_description
1 polymer ?
#
loop_
_entity_poly.entity_id
_entity_poly.type
_entity_poly.pdbx_seq_one_letter_code
_entity_poly.pdbx_strand_id
1 'polypeptide(L)'
;MARVALKHTANIDGDFFVDTTCIDCDACRQIAPAVFHDVGDQSAVFHQPASASELLQAQKALISCPTASIGSVRKHDMRGAVTSYPELIEGDVYRCGFTAENSFGAFSYLIQHPNGNAMVDSPRFAGPLVKRIDDMGGIRRLLLTHQDDVADHEKFHQRFGCERVLHRDDVRART
;
A
#
# COMPACT_ATOMS: atom_id res chain seq x y z
N MET A 1 11.42 -3.03 -8.54
CA MET A 1 11.88 -1.68 -8.13
C MET A 1 12.05 -0.87 -9.40
N ALA A 2 11.67 0.41 -9.33
CA ALA A 2 11.60 1.30 -10.48
C ALA A 2 12.97 1.49 -11.14
N ARG A 3 12.96 1.60 -12.47
CA ARG A 3 14.16 1.74 -13.29
C ARG A 3 14.18 3.09 -13.98
N VAL A 4 15.26 3.85 -13.79
CA VAL A 4 15.44 5.17 -14.45
C VAL A 4 15.37 5.04 -15.98
N ALA A 5 15.89 3.95 -16.56
CA ALA A 5 15.84 3.68 -17.99
C ALA A 5 14.42 3.46 -18.54
N LEU A 6 13.43 3.23 -17.66
CA LEU A 6 12.03 3.03 -18.02
C LEU A 6 11.14 4.18 -17.53
N LYS A 7 11.70 5.34 -17.17
CA LYS A 7 10.91 6.52 -16.82
C LYS A 7 9.85 6.77 -17.88
N HIS A 8 8.59 6.83 -17.46
CA HIS A 8 7.49 7.16 -18.34
C HIS A 8 7.69 8.57 -18.91
N THR A 9 7.44 8.79 -20.20
CA THR A 9 7.72 10.06 -20.88
C THR A 9 6.82 11.21 -20.42
N ALA A 10 5.68 10.90 -19.79
CA ALA A 10 4.79 11.89 -19.20
C ALA A 10 5.22 12.37 -17.79
N ASN A 11 6.27 11.79 -17.20
CA ASN A 11 6.81 12.39 -15.97
C ASN A 11 7.43 13.75 -16.31
N ILE A 12 7.21 14.72 -15.44
CA ILE A 12 8.03 15.94 -15.44
C ILE A 12 9.46 15.63 -14.98
N ASP A 13 10.41 16.47 -15.37
CA ASP A 13 11.79 16.36 -14.93
C ASP A 13 11.90 16.48 -13.40
N GLY A 14 12.77 15.66 -12.82
CA GLY A 14 13.06 15.71 -11.40
C GLY A 14 13.43 14.38 -10.77
N ASP A 15 13.35 14.39 -9.45
CA ASP A 15 13.84 13.32 -8.60
C ASP A 15 12.88 12.13 -8.57
N PHE A 16 11.61 12.36 -8.21
CA PHE A 16 10.59 11.32 -8.23
C PHE A 16 10.13 11.03 -9.66
N PHE A 17 9.83 9.77 -9.93
CA PHE A 17 9.32 9.33 -11.23
C PHE A 17 8.48 8.05 -11.10
N VAL A 18 7.61 7.83 -12.07
CA VAL A 18 6.98 6.53 -12.32
C VAL A 18 7.58 5.89 -13.57
N ASP A 19 7.91 4.61 -13.51
CA ASP A 19 8.38 3.88 -14.69
C ASP A 19 7.24 3.14 -15.41
N THR A 20 7.50 2.67 -16.63
CA THR A 20 6.51 2.02 -17.50
C THR A 20 6.07 0.63 -17.03
N THR A 21 6.49 0.16 -15.85
CA THR A 21 5.96 -1.06 -15.23
C THR A 21 4.72 -0.80 -14.36
N CYS A 22 4.26 0.46 -14.29
CA CYS A 22 3.02 0.82 -13.60
C CYS A 22 1.81 0.08 -14.21
N ILE A 23 0.92 -0.40 -13.34
CA ILE A 23 -0.29 -1.17 -13.70
C ILE A 23 -1.59 -0.38 -13.46
N ASP A 24 -1.51 0.93 -13.27
CA ASP A 24 -2.67 1.80 -13.00
C ASP A 24 -3.57 1.38 -11.82
N CYS A 25 -2.95 0.95 -10.72
CA CYS A 25 -3.68 0.61 -9.49
C CYS A 25 -4.27 1.81 -8.72
N ASP A 26 -4.12 3.04 -9.22
CA ASP A 26 -4.56 4.32 -8.60
C ASP A 26 -3.96 4.68 -7.22
N ALA A 27 -3.28 3.76 -6.52
CA ALA A 27 -2.83 3.95 -5.14
C ALA A 27 -1.99 5.23 -4.91
N CYS A 28 -1.11 5.58 -5.84
CA CYS A 28 -0.27 6.78 -5.70
C CYS A 28 -1.06 8.08 -5.84
N ARG A 29 -2.11 8.10 -6.66
CA ARG A 29 -2.97 9.27 -6.87
C ARG A 29 -3.86 9.50 -5.66
N GLN A 30 -4.31 8.43 -5.00
CA GLN A 30 -5.04 8.55 -3.73
C GLN A 30 -4.15 8.93 -2.55
N ILE A 31 -2.90 8.48 -2.50
CA ILE A 31 -1.98 8.80 -1.40
C ILE A 31 -1.36 10.19 -1.56
N ALA A 32 -0.97 10.57 -2.78
CA ALA A 32 -0.23 11.80 -3.06
C ALA A 32 -0.77 12.49 -4.33
N PRO A 33 -2.05 12.95 -4.32
CA PRO A 33 -2.69 13.56 -5.50
C PRO A 33 -2.02 14.84 -5.97
N ALA A 34 -1.27 15.52 -5.09
CA ALA A 34 -0.50 16.71 -5.46
C ALA A 34 0.75 16.39 -6.29
N VAL A 35 1.17 15.11 -6.40
CA VAL A 35 2.43 14.68 -7.03
C VAL A 35 2.18 13.79 -8.24
N PHE A 36 1.22 12.87 -8.15
CA PHE A 36 0.92 11.89 -9.19
C PHE A 36 -0.45 12.14 -9.83
N HIS A 37 -0.52 11.98 -11.15
CA HIS A 37 -1.76 12.07 -11.91
C HIS A 37 -1.92 10.89 -12.86
N ASP A 38 -3.13 10.77 -13.40
CA ASP A 38 -3.51 9.80 -14.42
C ASP A 38 -2.96 10.23 -15.79
N VAL A 39 -2.39 9.28 -16.53
CA VAL A 39 -1.94 9.44 -17.92
C VAL A 39 -2.50 8.33 -18.84
N GLY A 40 -3.67 7.82 -18.51
CA GLY A 40 -4.33 6.70 -19.20
C GLY A 40 -4.07 5.40 -18.46
N ASP A 41 -3.43 4.43 -19.12
CA ASP A 41 -3.21 3.11 -18.52
C ASP A 41 -2.09 3.08 -17.45
N GLN A 42 -1.61 4.24 -16.97
CA GLN A 42 -0.52 4.40 -16.01
C GLN A 42 -0.64 5.71 -15.22
N SER A 43 0.18 5.85 -14.17
CA SER A 43 0.41 7.12 -13.48
C SER A 43 1.73 7.76 -13.87
N ALA A 44 1.83 9.09 -13.75
CA ALA A 44 3.09 9.82 -13.88
C ALA A 44 3.23 10.89 -12.80
N VAL A 45 4.46 11.35 -12.56
CA VAL A 45 4.72 12.54 -11.73
C VAL A 45 4.47 13.79 -12.56
N PHE A 46 3.53 14.64 -12.12
CA PHE A 46 3.24 15.92 -12.77
C PHE A 46 3.72 17.13 -11.98
N HIS A 47 4.05 16.93 -10.69
CA HIS A 47 4.59 17.93 -9.80
C HIS A 47 5.60 17.27 -8.85
N GLN A 48 6.81 17.80 -8.76
CA GLN A 48 7.83 17.27 -7.86
C GLN A 48 7.52 17.73 -6.44
N PRO A 49 7.66 16.87 -5.41
CA PRO A 49 7.43 17.28 -4.03
C PRO A 49 8.25 18.51 -3.64
N ALA A 50 7.57 19.60 -3.28
CA ALA A 50 8.18 20.90 -2.96
C ALA A 50 8.12 21.21 -1.45
N SER A 51 7.32 20.46 -0.68
CA SER A 51 7.19 20.59 0.77
C SER A 51 7.52 19.29 1.50
N ALA A 52 7.79 19.38 2.81
CA ALA A 52 8.00 18.18 3.64
C ALA A 52 6.75 17.27 3.67
N SER A 53 5.56 17.85 3.60
CA SER A 53 4.29 17.11 3.54
C SER A 53 4.16 16.35 2.22
N GLU A 54 4.37 17.02 1.09
CA GLU A 54 4.35 16.38 -0.24
C GLU A 54 5.41 15.29 -0.36
N LEU A 55 6.61 15.52 0.20
CA LEU A 55 7.68 14.53 0.21
C LEU A 55 7.26 13.27 0.98
N LEU A 56 6.68 13.44 2.17
CA LEU A 56 6.19 12.32 2.96
C LEU A 56 5.09 11.54 2.21
N GLN A 57 4.14 12.22 1.57
CA GLN A 57 3.09 11.55 0.79
C GLN A 57 3.67 10.82 -0.43
N ALA A 58 4.63 11.42 -1.15
CA ALA A 58 5.29 10.75 -2.28
C ALA A 58 6.08 9.50 -1.83
N GLN A 59 6.75 9.58 -0.68
CA GLN A 59 7.44 8.43 -0.07
C GLN A 59 6.45 7.34 0.36
N LYS A 60 5.30 7.72 0.92
CA LYS A 60 4.20 6.79 1.27
C LYS A 60 3.62 6.10 0.04
N ALA A 61 3.44 6.84 -1.06
CA ALA A 61 3.03 6.28 -2.35
C ALA A 61 4.08 5.31 -2.89
N LEU A 62 5.36 5.67 -2.81
CA LEU A 62 6.48 4.82 -3.25
C LEU A 62 6.48 3.46 -2.54
N ILE A 63 6.41 3.43 -1.20
CA ILE A 63 6.39 2.16 -0.46
C ILE A 63 5.10 1.36 -0.65
N SER A 64 4.02 2.02 -1.05
CA SER A 64 2.70 1.41 -1.28
C SER A 64 2.46 1.04 -2.74
N CYS A 65 3.40 1.32 -3.66
CA CYS A 65 3.27 0.92 -5.05
C CYS A 65 3.41 -0.60 -5.18
N PRO A 66 2.40 -1.31 -5.70
CA PRO A 66 2.36 -2.78 -5.69
C PRO A 66 3.47 -3.39 -6.56
N THR A 67 3.73 -2.78 -7.72
CA THR A 67 4.76 -3.18 -8.69
C THR A 67 6.11 -2.50 -8.46
N ALA A 68 6.21 -1.68 -7.41
CA ALA A 68 7.38 -0.86 -7.11
C ALA A 68 7.87 -0.01 -8.32
N SER A 69 6.94 0.51 -9.12
CA SER A 69 7.20 1.34 -10.32
C SER A 69 7.47 2.81 -10.00
N ILE A 70 7.26 3.25 -8.77
CA ILE A 70 7.63 4.59 -8.30
C ILE A 70 9.08 4.56 -7.81
N GLY A 71 9.89 5.49 -8.30
CA GLY A 71 11.30 5.62 -7.95
C GLY A 71 11.68 7.06 -7.59
N SER A 72 12.89 7.20 -7.06
CA SER A 72 13.60 8.47 -6.91
C SER A 72 15.02 8.32 -7.47
N VAL A 73 15.57 9.39 -8.04
CA VAL A 73 16.94 9.39 -8.57
C VAL A 73 17.96 9.41 -7.42
N ARG A 74 17.68 10.19 -6.38
CA ARG A 74 18.49 10.23 -5.16
C ARG A 74 17.94 9.27 -4.10
N LYS A 75 18.80 8.84 -3.17
CA LYS A 75 18.35 8.10 -2.00
C LYS A 75 17.66 9.03 -1.02
N HIS A 76 16.54 8.58 -0.46
CA HIS A 76 15.80 9.28 0.59
C HIS A 76 15.78 8.48 1.89
N ASP A 77 15.69 9.18 3.01
CA ASP A 77 15.28 8.55 4.26
C ASP A 77 13.79 8.22 4.19
N MET A 78 13.48 6.92 4.16
CA MET A 78 12.12 6.40 4.06
C MET A 78 11.50 6.10 5.43
N ARG A 79 12.24 6.30 6.53
CA ARG A 79 11.76 5.96 7.88
C ARG A 79 10.43 6.62 8.17
N GLY A 80 10.30 7.93 7.91
CA GLY A 80 9.06 8.68 8.13
C GLY A 80 7.84 8.02 7.49
N ALA A 81 7.93 7.68 6.19
CA ALA A 81 6.85 7.01 5.46
C ALA A 81 6.56 5.60 5.99
N VAL A 82 7.59 4.78 6.23
CA VAL A 82 7.42 3.43 6.83
C VAL A 82 6.75 3.52 8.20
N THR A 83 7.15 4.51 9.00
CA THR A 83 6.60 4.79 10.32
C THR A 83 5.31 5.62 10.28
N SER A 84 4.72 5.86 9.12
CA SER A 84 3.39 6.46 9.02
C SER A 84 2.28 5.43 8.89
N TYR A 85 2.63 4.17 8.55
CA TYR A 85 1.66 3.09 8.37
C TYR A 85 1.59 2.13 9.58
N PRO A 86 0.39 1.62 9.95
CA PRO A 86 -0.90 1.98 9.36
C PRO A 86 -1.28 3.42 9.72
N GLU A 87 -1.85 4.15 8.77
CA GLU A 87 -2.18 5.59 8.88
C GLU A 87 -3.64 5.73 9.33
N LEU A 88 -3.89 6.51 10.38
CA LEU A 88 -5.25 6.80 10.82
C LEU A 88 -6.02 7.56 9.73
N ILE A 89 -7.19 7.05 9.36
CA ILE A 89 -8.15 7.75 8.48
C ILE A 89 -9.11 8.54 9.35
N GLU A 90 -9.89 7.85 10.18
CA GLU A 90 -10.92 8.43 11.04
C GLU A 90 -11.28 7.45 12.15
N GLY A 91 -11.51 7.96 13.37
CA GLY A 91 -11.93 7.14 14.51
C GLY A 91 -10.93 6.03 14.85
N ASP A 92 -11.33 4.78 14.62
CA ASP A 92 -10.57 3.55 14.86
C ASP A 92 -10.14 2.86 13.56
N VAL A 93 -10.28 3.52 12.41
CA VAL A 93 -9.99 2.99 11.08
C VAL A 93 -8.65 3.50 10.56
N TYR A 94 -7.77 2.58 10.19
CA TYR A 94 -6.43 2.86 9.69
C TYR A 94 -6.19 2.21 8.33
N ARG A 95 -5.51 2.90 7.41
CA ARG A 95 -5.03 2.34 6.13
C ARG A 95 -3.64 1.74 6.29
N CYS A 96 -3.44 0.50 5.86
CA CYS A 96 -2.19 -0.22 6.10
C CYS A 96 -1.02 0.16 5.17
N GLY A 97 -1.29 0.75 4.00
CA GLY A 97 -0.26 0.96 2.97
C GLY A 97 0.27 -0.36 2.40
N PHE A 98 1.52 -0.38 1.91
CA PHE A 98 2.23 -1.61 1.48
C PHE A 98 1.42 -2.56 0.57
N THR A 99 0.64 -2.00 -0.36
CA THR A 99 -0.21 -2.79 -1.27
C THR A 99 0.59 -3.83 -2.07
N ALA A 100 -0.10 -4.83 -2.64
CA ALA A 100 0.52 -5.97 -3.29
C ALA A 100 0.14 -6.08 -4.78
N GLU A 101 1.09 -6.53 -5.60
CA GLU A 101 0.86 -6.77 -7.04
C GLU A 101 -0.16 -7.87 -7.30
N ASN A 102 -0.16 -8.93 -6.47
CA ASN A 102 -1.09 -10.04 -6.58
C ASN A 102 -2.51 -9.74 -6.06
N SER A 103 -2.77 -8.51 -5.61
CA SER A 103 -4.10 -7.97 -5.30
C SER A 103 -4.41 -6.70 -6.11
N PHE A 104 -3.72 -6.51 -7.24
CA PHE A 104 -3.83 -5.32 -8.09
C PHE A 104 -3.69 -3.97 -7.35
N GLY A 105 -2.99 -3.94 -6.21
CA GLY A 105 -2.84 -2.73 -5.39
C GLY A 105 -4.01 -2.39 -4.47
N ALA A 106 -4.91 -3.34 -4.16
CA ALA A 106 -5.98 -3.17 -3.19
C ALA A 106 -5.50 -2.53 -1.87
N PHE A 107 -6.30 -1.58 -1.37
CA PHE A 107 -6.06 -1.00 -0.05
C PHE A 107 -6.62 -1.90 1.04
N SER A 108 -5.78 -2.16 2.04
CA SER A 108 -6.18 -2.87 3.25
C SER A 108 -6.32 -1.91 4.42
N TYR A 109 -7.21 -2.28 5.32
CA TYR A 109 -7.59 -1.46 6.47
C TYR A 109 -7.47 -2.27 7.76
N LEU A 110 -6.95 -1.64 8.81
CA LEU A 110 -7.01 -2.13 10.18
C LEU A 110 -8.08 -1.33 10.93
N ILE A 111 -9.01 -2.02 11.57
CA ILE A 111 -10.06 -1.44 12.41
C ILE A 111 -9.80 -1.88 13.84
N GLN A 112 -9.47 -0.93 14.71
CA GLN A 112 -9.26 -1.23 16.13
C GLN A 112 -10.60 -1.45 16.83
N HIS A 113 -10.66 -2.45 17.69
CA HIS A 113 -11.90 -2.74 18.43
C HIS A 113 -11.60 -3.36 19.80
N PRO A 114 -12.33 -3.00 20.88
CA PRO A 114 -12.05 -3.50 22.23
C PRO A 114 -12.04 -5.03 22.36
N ASN A 115 -12.83 -5.73 21.52
CA ASN A 115 -12.92 -7.20 21.51
C ASN A 115 -11.95 -7.88 20.51
N GLY A 116 -10.97 -7.13 20.00
CA GLY A 116 -9.98 -7.58 19.04
C GLY A 116 -10.18 -6.95 17.66
N ASN A 117 -9.07 -6.51 17.07
CA ASN A 117 -9.06 -5.78 15.81
C ASN A 117 -9.51 -6.65 14.63
N ALA A 118 -10.07 -5.99 13.62
CA ALA A 118 -10.33 -6.57 12.31
C ALA A 118 -9.39 -5.99 11.26
N MET A 119 -9.01 -6.78 10.28
CA MET A 119 -8.36 -6.31 9.06
C MET A 119 -9.28 -6.61 7.87
N VAL A 120 -9.46 -5.63 6.99
CA VAL A 120 -10.18 -5.78 5.72
C VAL A 120 -9.16 -5.81 4.60
N ASP A 121 -9.15 -6.90 3.85
CA ASP A 121 -8.14 -7.29 2.87
C ASP A 121 -6.72 -7.30 3.45
N SER A 122 -5.76 -7.87 2.73
CA SER A 122 -4.38 -7.92 3.24
C SER A 122 -3.40 -7.15 2.35
N PRO A 123 -2.43 -6.42 2.93
CA PRO A 123 -1.32 -5.86 2.18
C PRO A 123 -0.21 -6.91 2.01
N ARG A 124 0.92 -6.51 1.44
CA ARG A 124 2.16 -7.28 1.60
C ARG A 124 2.52 -7.40 3.07
N PHE A 125 3.04 -8.55 3.47
CA PHE A 125 3.54 -8.81 4.82
C PHE A 125 4.87 -8.09 5.05
N ALA A 126 4.80 -6.77 5.26
CA ALA A 126 5.97 -5.92 5.51
C ALA A 126 6.30 -5.90 7.01
N GLY A 127 7.52 -6.31 7.38
CA GLY A 127 7.96 -6.42 8.78
C GLY A 127 7.65 -5.18 9.66
N PRO A 128 7.94 -3.95 9.22
CA PRO A 128 7.61 -2.74 9.99
C PRO A 128 6.10 -2.56 10.24
N LEU A 129 5.27 -2.84 9.24
CA LEU A 129 3.81 -2.78 9.36
C LEU A 129 3.31 -3.85 10.33
N VAL A 130 3.76 -5.09 10.17
CA VAL A 130 3.39 -6.23 11.02
C VAL A 130 3.75 -5.97 12.47
N LYS A 131 4.95 -5.44 12.73
CA LYS A 131 5.37 -5.08 14.10
C LYS A 131 4.40 -4.07 14.72
N ARG A 132 3.98 -3.06 13.97
CA ARG A 132 3.05 -2.05 14.48
C ARG A 132 1.67 -2.57 14.72
N ILE A 133 1.17 -3.43 13.83
CA ILE A 133 -0.11 -4.10 14.05
C ILE A 133 -0.07 -4.95 15.33
N ASP A 134 1.05 -5.63 15.60
CA ASP A 134 1.27 -6.35 16.85
C ASP A 134 1.25 -5.41 18.07
N ASP A 135 2.00 -4.29 18.00
CA ASP A 135 2.00 -3.24 19.03
C ASP A 135 0.59 -2.61 19.22
N MET A 136 -0.28 -2.69 18.22
CA MET A 136 -1.68 -2.22 18.23
C MET A 136 -2.71 -3.28 18.66
N GLY A 137 -2.26 -4.45 19.14
CA GLY A 137 -3.14 -5.53 19.65
C GLY A 137 -3.40 -6.67 18.65
N GLY A 138 -2.66 -6.72 17.55
CA GLY A 138 -2.73 -7.79 16.56
C GLY A 138 -4.00 -7.75 15.71
N ILE A 139 -4.36 -8.89 15.12
CA ILE A 139 -5.56 -9.08 14.29
C ILE A 139 -6.33 -10.26 14.82
N ARG A 140 -7.60 -10.07 15.16
CA ARG A 140 -8.51 -11.16 15.55
C ARG A 140 -9.23 -11.75 14.33
N ARG A 141 -9.73 -10.90 13.44
CA ARG A 141 -10.45 -11.31 12.22
C ARG A 141 -9.82 -10.68 10.98
N LEU A 142 -9.66 -11.46 9.93
CA LEU A 142 -9.25 -11.00 8.61
C LEU A 142 -10.41 -11.23 7.64
N LEU A 143 -11.11 -10.16 7.30
CA LEU A 143 -12.18 -10.15 6.32
C LEU A 143 -11.57 -9.93 4.93
N LEU A 144 -11.72 -10.90 4.05
CA LEU A 144 -11.30 -10.83 2.65
C LEU A 144 -12.54 -10.55 1.80
N THR A 145 -12.50 -9.48 1.02
CA THR A 145 -13.64 -9.00 0.23
C THR A 145 -13.98 -9.96 -0.92
N HIS A 146 -12.95 -10.41 -1.65
CA HIS A 146 -13.07 -11.42 -2.71
C HIS A 146 -11.76 -12.18 -2.93
N GLN A 147 -11.81 -13.23 -3.78
CA GLN A 147 -10.68 -14.14 -4.05
C GLN A 147 -9.43 -13.45 -4.62
N ASP A 148 -9.58 -12.28 -5.24
CA ASP A 148 -8.47 -11.53 -5.85
C ASP A 148 -7.71 -10.63 -4.85
N ASP A 149 -8.36 -10.20 -3.75
CA ASP A 149 -7.78 -9.23 -2.78
C ASP A 149 -7.19 -9.91 -1.54
N VAL A 150 -6.57 -11.06 -1.76
CA VAL A 150 -6.06 -11.91 -0.68
C VAL A 150 -4.56 -11.77 -0.41
N ALA A 151 -3.79 -11.07 -1.26
CA ALA A 151 -2.35 -10.79 -1.10
C ALA A 151 -1.54 -11.78 -0.22
N ASP A 152 -1.09 -11.35 0.96
CA ASP A 152 -0.30 -12.13 1.92
C ASP A 152 -1.14 -12.63 3.12
N HIS A 153 -2.45 -12.81 2.95
CA HIS A 153 -3.39 -13.18 4.02
C HIS A 153 -2.95 -14.37 4.87
N GLU A 154 -2.35 -15.39 4.24
CA GLU A 154 -1.83 -16.59 4.92
C GLU A 154 -0.72 -16.25 5.91
N LYS A 155 0.18 -15.31 5.59
CA LYS A 155 1.24 -14.88 6.51
C LYS A 155 0.68 -14.11 7.71
N PHE A 156 -0.36 -13.30 7.49
CA PHE A 156 -1.07 -12.63 8.57
C PHE A 156 -1.79 -13.63 9.47
N HIS A 157 -2.45 -14.65 8.89
CA HIS A 157 -3.05 -15.75 9.65
C HIS A 157 -2.00 -16.50 10.48
N GLN A 158 -0.87 -16.88 9.89
CA GLN A 158 0.21 -17.57 10.60
C GLN A 158 0.80 -16.73 11.75
N ARG A 159 0.89 -15.40 11.59
CA ARG A 159 1.47 -14.51 12.60
C ARG A 159 0.52 -14.17 13.76
N PHE A 160 -0.77 -14.01 13.48
CA PHE A 160 -1.74 -13.51 14.45
C PHE A 160 -2.77 -14.56 14.90
N GLY A 161 -2.84 -15.71 14.24
CA GLY A 161 -3.87 -16.71 14.49
C GLY A 161 -5.29 -16.20 14.18
N CYS A 162 -5.41 -15.21 13.28
CA CYS A 162 -6.67 -14.55 12.99
C CYS A 162 -7.65 -15.50 12.28
N GLU A 163 -8.94 -15.34 12.57
CA GLU A 163 -10.02 -16.00 11.84
C GLU A 163 -10.17 -15.33 10.47
N ARG A 164 -10.00 -16.10 9.39
CA ARG A 164 -10.25 -15.61 8.03
C ARG A 164 -11.71 -15.77 7.66
N VAL A 165 -12.31 -14.71 7.15
CA VAL A 165 -13.69 -14.67 6.69
C VAL A 165 -13.68 -14.25 5.22
N LEU A 166 -14.24 -15.10 4.35
CA LEU A 166 -14.37 -14.87 2.92
C LEU A 166 -15.74 -15.41 2.47
N HIS A 167 -16.31 -14.82 1.42
CA HIS A 167 -17.54 -15.34 0.85
C HIS A 167 -17.32 -16.78 0.35
N ARG A 168 -18.27 -17.68 0.64
CA ARG A 168 -18.12 -19.13 0.34
C ARG A 168 -17.83 -19.41 -1.14
N ASP A 169 -18.39 -18.60 -2.05
CA ASP A 169 -18.24 -18.80 -3.49
C ASP A 169 -16.87 -18.32 -3.99
N ASP A 170 -16.11 -17.60 -3.17
CA ASP A 170 -14.74 -17.15 -3.44
C ASP A 170 -13.68 -18.03 -2.78
N VAL A 171 -14.09 -19.07 -2.06
CA VAL A 171 -13.15 -20.04 -1.49
C VAL A 171 -12.54 -20.89 -2.61
N ARG A 172 -11.21 -20.83 -2.69
CA ARG A 172 -10.33 -21.56 -3.61
C ARG A 172 -9.18 -22.17 -2.82
N ALA A 173 -8.33 -22.95 -3.48
CA ALA A 173 -7.16 -23.56 -2.83
C ALA A 173 -6.13 -22.56 -2.26
N ARG A 174 -6.18 -21.27 -2.65
CA ARG A 174 -5.21 -20.23 -2.27
C ARG A 174 -5.80 -19.09 -1.44
N THR A 175 -7.07 -19.19 -1.04
CA THR A 175 -7.85 -18.16 -0.34
C THR A 175 -8.45 -18.72 0.92
#